data_AF-K1RI03-F1
#
_entry.id   AF-K1RI03-F1
#
_cell.length_a   1.000
_cell.length_b   1.000
_cell.length_c   1.000
_cell.angle_alpha   90.00
_cell.angle_beta   90.00
_cell.angle_gamma   90.00
#
_symmetry.space_group_name_H-M   'P 1'
#
loop_
_entity.id
_entity.type
_entity.pdbx_description
1 polymer ?
#
loop_
_entity_poly.entity_id
_entity_poly.type
_entity_poly.pdbx_seq_one_letter_code
_entity_poly.pdbx_strand_id
1 'polypeptide(L)'
;MVVIPTIVKSKEKVKELMRKLEVYYIANKSKNLYFTLLGDCSSGNKEIEEFDEEVIREGIEQSKRLNEKYGNIFNFVYRKRIWNSNEECYMGWERKRGLLNQLNEYLLGNIANPFRANTIDISQIKKVKYIITLDSDTDLTLKSGLELVGAMAHILNKPEVNERGDLVISGHALMQPRVGVGLVESRK
;
A
#
# COMPACT_ATOMS: atom_id res chain seq x y z
N MET A 1 -3.83 2.69 -7.36
CA MET A 1 -3.74 1.54 -6.44
C MET A 1 -3.97 2.05 -5.03
N VAL A 2 -4.88 1.44 -4.29
CA VAL A 2 -5.13 1.70 -2.87
C VAL A 2 -4.19 0.81 -2.07
N VAL A 3 -3.44 1.39 -1.14
CA VAL A 3 -2.45 0.66 -0.34
C VAL A 3 -2.65 0.94 1.15
N ILE A 4 -2.47 -0.10 1.98
CA ILE A 4 -2.42 0.03 3.44
C ILE A 4 -0.99 -0.34 3.91
N PRO A 5 -0.09 0.63 4.15
CA PRO A 5 1.21 0.37 4.76
C PRO A 5 1.07 0.26 6.27
N THR A 6 1.34 -0.92 6.81
CA THR A 6 1.27 -1.14 8.25
C THR A 6 2.17 -2.28 8.72
N ILE A 7 2.58 -2.21 9.98
CA ILE A 7 3.38 -3.27 10.59
C ILE A 7 2.49 -4.48 10.82
N VAL A 8 2.97 -5.65 10.38
CA VAL A 8 2.26 -6.92 10.55
C VAL A 8 3.15 -7.92 11.26
N LYS A 9 2.66 -8.47 12.38
CA LYS A 9 3.35 -9.45 13.22
C LYS A 9 2.58 -10.76 13.41
N SER A 10 1.39 -10.86 12.83
CA SER A 10 0.54 -12.05 12.97
C SER A 10 -0.39 -12.22 11.79
N LYS A 11 -0.81 -13.48 11.56
CA LYS A 11 -1.80 -13.84 10.55
C LYS A 11 -3.17 -13.21 10.82
N GLU A 12 -3.55 -13.02 12.08
CA GLU A 12 -4.84 -12.39 12.45
C GLU A 12 -4.90 -10.96 11.95
N LYS A 13 -3.79 -10.21 12.09
CA LYS A 13 -3.73 -8.83 11.60
C LYS A 13 -3.79 -8.77 10.07
N VAL A 14 -3.14 -9.71 9.39
CA VAL A 14 -3.25 -9.86 7.93
C VAL A 14 -4.71 -10.10 7.52
N LYS A 15 -5.40 -11.06 8.14
CA LYS A 15 -6.82 -11.34 7.87
C LYS A 15 -7.72 -10.12 8.07
N GLU A 16 -7.52 -9.40 9.17
CA GLU A 16 -8.28 -8.19 9.49
C GLU A 16 -8.15 -7.14 8.37
N LEU A 17 -6.92 -6.85 7.96
CA LEU A 17 -6.61 -5.81 6.97
C LEU A 17 -7.03 -6.22 5.56
N MET A 18 -6.87 -7.49 5.19
CA MET A 18 -7.36 -8.01 3.91
C MET A 18 -8.89 -7.95 3.83
N ARG A 19 -9.60 -8.20 4.94
CA ARG A 19 -11.04 -7.98 5.04
C ARG A 19 -11.41 -6.50 4.89
N LYS A 20 -10.64 -5.57 5.46
CA LYS A 20 -10.85 -4.13 5.24
C LYS A 20 -10.69 -3.75 3.76
N LEU A 21 -9.65 -4.27 3.09
CA LEU A 21 -9.47 -4.05 1.65
C LEU A 21 -10.66 -4.56 0.82
N GLU A 22 -11.24 -5.72 1.19
CA GLU A 22 -12.47 -6.22 0.56
C GLU A 22 -13.64 -5.24 0.72
N VAL A 23 -13.83 -4.65 1.91
CA VAL A 23 -14.84 -3.60 2.14
C VAL A 23 -14.56 -2.37 1.28
N TYR A 24 -13.31 -1.91 1.21
CA TYR A 24 -12.93 -0.75 0.38
C TYR A 24 -13.18 -0.99 -1.10
N TYR A 25 -12.92 -2.20 -1.59
CA TYR A 25 -13.26 -2.61 -2.95
C TYR A 25 -14.77 -2.55 -3.19
N ILE A 26 -15.59 -3.10 -2.29
CA ILE A 26 -17.06 -3.07 -2.42
C ILE A 26 -17.56 -1.62 -2.47
N ALA A 27 -16.99 -0.73 -1.66
CA ALA A 27 -17.33 0.69 -1.62
C ALA A 27 -16.80 1.49 -2.84
N ASN A 28 -15.77 0.99 -3.54
CA ASN A 28 -15.08 1.71 -4.61
C ASN A 28 -14.86 0.83 -5.84
N LYS A 29 -15.87 0.08 -6.27
CA LYS A 29 -15.76 -0.83 -7.42
C LYS A 29 -15.34 -0.09 -8.69
N SER A 30 -14.23 -0.50 -9.28
CA SER A 30 -13.71 0.04 -10.54
C SER A 30 -12.77 -0.95 -11.21
N LYS A 31 -12.75 -0.96 -12.55
CA LYS A 31 -11.87 -1.82 -13.36
C LYS A 31 -10.38 -1.45 -13.27
N ASN A 32 -10.07 -0.26 -12.74
CA ASN A 32 -8.69 0.27 -12.66
C ASN A 32 -8.25 0.56 -11.22
N LEU A 33 -8.97 0.05 -10.22
CA LEU A 33 -8.56 0.11 -8.82
C LEU A 33 -8.04 -1.25 -8.36
N TYR A 34 -6.81 -1.22 -7.85
CA TYR A 34 -6.11 -2.35 -7.27
C TYR A 34 -5.94 -2.09 -5.78
N PHE A 35 -6.03 -3.13 -4.96
CA PHE A 35 -6.05 -3.06 -3.50
C PHE A 35 -4.90 -3.88 -2.95
N THR A 36 -4.00 -3.24 -2.21
CA THR A 36 -2.75 -3.89 -1.79
C THR A 36 -2.50 -3.69 -0.30
N LEU A 37 -2.28 -4.79 0.41
CA LEU A 37 -1.72 -4.75 1.76
C LEU A 37 -0.19 -4.66 1.66
N LEU A 38 0.38 -3.58 2.17
CA LEU A 38 1.84 -3.40 2.28
C LEU A 38 2.26 -3.69 3.71
N GLY A 39 2.63 -4.95 3.96
CA GLY A 39 3.13 -5.39 5.24
C GLY A 39 4.56 -4.92 5.49
N ASP A 40 4.72 -4.01 6.43
CA ASP A 40 6.02 -3.63 6.98
C ASP A 40 6.43 -4.64 8.05
N CYS A 41 7.70 -5.02 8.04
CA CYS A 41 8.27 -5.86 9.07
C CYS A 41 8.49 -5.01 10.34
N SER A 42 8.23 -5.57 11.51
CA SER A 42 8.62 -4.93 12.76
C SER A 42 10.14 -4.93 12.95
N SER A 43 10.66 -4.05 13.81
CA SER A 43 12.03 -4.23 14.31
C SER A 43 12.18 -5.59 15.02
N GLY A 44 13.38 -6.15 14.93
CA GLY A 44 13.73 -7.45 15.49
C GLY A 44 15.24 -7.64 15.61
N ASN A 45 15.65 -8.72 16.26
CA ASN A 45 17.06 -9.06 16.44
C ASN A 45 17.58 -9.95 15.31
N LYS A 46 16.68 -10.52 14.51
CA LYS A 46 17.00 -11.37 13.37
C LYS A 46 16.50 -10.73 12.08
N GLU A 47 17.19 -11.02 10.98
CA GLU A 47 16.70 -10.65 9.65
C GLU A 47 15.35 -11.32 9.35
N ILE A 48 15.21 -12.55 9.82
CA ILE A 48 14.01 -13.38 9.68
C ILE A 48 13.54 -13.79 11.08
N GLU A 49 12.32 -13.41 11.40
CA GLU A 49 11.65 -13.78 12.65
C GLU A 49 10.68 -14.94 12.39
N GLU A 50 10.39 -15.73 13.43
CA GLU A 50 9.60 -16.96 13.32
C GLU A 50 8.17 -16.70 12.81
N PHE A 51 7.59 -15.54 13.14
CA PHE A 51 6.25 -15.15 12.70
C PHE A 51 6.19 -14.69 11.23
N ASP A 52 7.33 -14.41 10.59
CA ASP A 52 7.32 -13.90 9.20
C ASP A 52 6.67 -14.89 8.25
N GLU A 53 6.94 -16.18 8.42
CA GLU A 53 6.44 -17.24 7.53
C GLU A 53 4.92 -17.36 7.61
N GLU A 54 4.34 -17.27 8.81
CA GLU A 54 2.89 -17.30 8.96
C GLU A 54 2.20 -16.05 8.39
N VAL A 55 2.83 -14.88 8.54
CA VAL A 55 2.34 -13.61 7.96
C VAL A 55 2.34 -13.69 6.44
N ILE A 56 3.43 -14.19 5.85
CA ILE A 56 3.59 -14.32 4.40
C ILE A 56 2.56 -15.28 3.83
N ARG A 57 2.48 -16.49 4.40
CA ARG A 57 1.55 -17.53 3.97
C ARG A 57 0.11 -17.03 4.01
N GLU A 58 -0.30 -16.41 5.12
CA GLU A 58 -1.66 -15.87 5.25
C GLU A 58 -1.93 -14.75 4.24
N GLY A 59 -0.96 -13.86 3.99
CA GLY A 59 -1.13 -12.76 3.03
C GLY A 59 -1.31 -13.25 1.59
N ILE A 60 -0.56 -14.29 1.21
CA ILE A 60 -0.71 -14.96 -0.09
C ILE A 60 -2.07 -15.65 -0.18
N GLU A 61 -2.48 -16.40 0.84
CA GLU A 61 -3.76 -17.12 0.88
C GLU A 61 -4.95 -16.17 0.79
N GLN A 62 -4.96 -15.07 1.56
CA GLN A 62 -6.02 -14.07 1.49
C GLN A 62 -6.08 -13.37 0.14
N SER A 63 -4.93 -13.05 -0.46
CA SER A 63 -4.88 -12.43 -1.78
C SER A 63 -5.46 -13.36 -2.84
N LYS A 64 -5.06 -14.65 -2.82
CA LYS A 64 -5.59 -15.67 -3.71
C LYS A 64 -7.11 -15.82 -3.56
N ARG A 65 -7.60 -15.99 -2.32
CA ARG A 65 -9.03 -16.14 -2.01
C ARG A 65 -9.86 -14.96 -2.54
N LEU A 66 -9.38 -13.72 -2.36
CA LEU A 66 -10.07 -12.54 -2.84
C LEU A 66 -10.00 -12.43 -4.38
N ASN A 67 -8.88 -12.78 -4.98
CA ASN A 67 -8.72 -12.77 -6.44
C ASN A 67 -9.56 -13.84 -7.14
N GLU A 68 -9.76 -15.01 -6.54
CA GLU A 68 -10.72 -16.02 -7.03
C GLU A 68 -12.16 -15.49 -7.03
N LYS A 69 -12.51 -14.64 -6.06
CA LYS A 69 -13.86 -14.08 -5.90
C LYS A 69 -14.12 -12.85 -6.78
N TYR A 70 -13.12 -12.00 -6.99
CA TYR A 70 -13.30 -10.67 -7.58
C TYR A 70 -12.40 -10.37 -8.79
N GLY A 71 -11.53 -11.31 -9.17
CA GLY A 71 -10.48 -11.13 -10.18
C GLY A 71 -9.17 -10.58 -9.60
N ASN A 72 -8.11 -10.58 -10.42
CA ASN A 72 -6.73 -10.25 -10.03
C ASN A 72 -6.50 -8.77 -9.69
N ILE A 73 -7.10 -8.28 -8.59
CA ILE A 73 -7.01 -6.88 -8.15
C ILE A 73 -6.52 -6.72 -6.71
N PHE A 74 -6.50 -7.80 -5.92
CA PHE A 74 -5.99 -7.83 -4.55
C PHE A 74 -4.56 -8.32 -4.53
N ASN A 75 -3.70 -7.62 -3.78
CA ASN A 75 -2.29 -7.96 -3.67
C ASN A 75 -1.82 -7.90 -2.22
N PHE A 76 -0.78 -8.67 -1.95
CA PHE A 76 -0.04 -8.66 -0.70
C PHE A 76 1.45 -8.51 -0.99
N VAL A 77 2.07 -7.59 -0.27
CA VAL A 77 3.51 -7.37 -0.28
C VAL A 77 4.00 -7.41 1.15
N TYR A 78 5.07 -8.15 1.42
CA TYR A 78 5.73 -8.18 2.72
C TYR A 78 7.20 -7.82 2.58
N ARG A 79 7.60 -6.83 3.36
CA ARG A 79 8.94 -6.27 3.32
C ARG A 79 9.97 -7.17 4.00
N LYS A 80 11.21 -7.13 3.50
CA LYS A 80 12.38 -7.71 4.17
C LYS A 80 12.98 -6.74 5.21
N ARG A 81 13.43 -7.27 6.35
CA ARG A 81 14.28 -6.48 7.26
C ARG A 81 15.67 -6.32 6.68
N ILE A 82 16.32 -5.23 7.05
CA ILE A 82 17.75 -5.00 6.83
C ILE A 82 18.39 -4.56 8.15
N TRP A 83 19.67 -4.87 8.32
CA TRP A 83 20.42 -4.41 9.48
C TRP A 83 20.54 -2.88 9.47
N ASN A 84 20.23 -2.23 10.59
CA ASN A 84 20.46 -0.81 10.82
C ASN A 84 21.51 -0.65 11.92
N SER A 85 22.69 -0.15 11.56
CA SER A 85 23.79 0.07 12.52
C SER A 85 23.50 1.15 13.56
N ASN A 86 22.62 2.11 13.27
CA ASN A 86 22.30 3.20 14.19
C ASN A 86 21.29 2.79 15.26
N GLU A 87 20.40 1.84 14.95
CA GLU A 87 19.40 1.31 15.88
C GLU A 87 19.77 -0.11 16.38
N GLU A 88 20.94 -0.63 15.99
CA GLU A 88 21.48 -1.96 16.33
C GLU A 88 20.46 -3.11 16.21
N CYS A 89 19.58 -3.03 15.21
CA CYS A 89 18.53 -4.02 14.99
C CYS A 89 18.21 -4.20 13.50
N TYR A 90 17.50 -5.28 13.21
CA TYR A 90 16.93 -5.55 11.89
C TYR A 90 15.57 -4.85 11.78
N MET A 91 15.40 -4.00 10.77
CA MET A 91 14.17 -3.23 10.57
C MET A 91 13.91 -2.90 9.09
N GLY A 92 12.72 -2.39 8.79
CA GLY A 92 12.38 -1.88 7.47
C GLY A 92 13.14 -0.59 7.13
N TRP A 93 13.82 -0.55 5.98
CA TRP A 93 14.53 0.63 5.49
C TRP A 93 13.62 1.86 5.43
N GLU A 94 14.01 2.97 6.05
CA GLU A 94 13.22 4.22 6.10
C GLU A 94 11.74 4.07 6.53
N ARG A 95 11.39 3.04 7.31
CA ARG A 95 10.02 2.80 7.84
C ARG A 95 8.95 2.92 6.73
N LYS A 96 7.80 3.54 7.01
CA LYS A 96 6.68 3.73 6.06
C LYS A 96 7.11 4.42 4.75
N ARG A 97 7.99 5.43 4.82
CA ARG A 97 8.47 6.19 3.63
C ARG A 97 9.20 5.27 2.66
N GLY A 98 10.16 4.50 3.18
CA GLY A 98 10.92 3.58 2.35
C GLY A 98 10.03 2.51 1.72
N LEU A 99 8.95 2.08 2.39
CA LEU A 99 8.11 0.98 1.90
C LEU A 99 7.35 1.43 0.66
N LEU A 100 6.78 2.63 0.73
CA LEU A 100 6.11 3.25 -0.39
C LEU A 100 7.08 3.57 -1.54
N ASN A 101 8.29 4.05 -1.23
CA ASN A 101 9.31 4.28 -2.25
C ASN A 101 9.73 2.99 -2.96
N GLN A 102 10.00 1.91 -2.22
CA GLN A 102 10.32 0.61 -2.81
C GLN A 102 9.18 0.08 -3.68
N LEU A 103 7.93 0.27 -3.27
CA LEU A 103 6.78 -0.10 -4.09
C LEU A 103 6.74 0.72 -5.38
N ASN A 104 6.94 2.04 -5.30
CA ASN A 104 6.92 2.91 -6.47
C ASN A 104 8.01 2.52 -7.48
N GLU A 105 9.25 2.34 -7.02
CA GLU A 105 10.37 1.92 -7.87
C GLU A 105 10.11 0.55 -8.52
N TYR A 106 9.52 -0.39 -7.76
CA TYR A 106 9.13 -1.70 -8.29
C TYR A 106 8.02 -1.60 -9.34
N LEU A 107 6.96 -0.83 -9.08
CA LEU A 107 5.85 -0.62 -10.03
C LEU A 107 6.27 0.14 -11.30
N LEU A 108 7.30 0.98 -11.21
CA LEU A 108 7.90 1.67 -12.35
C LEU A 108 8.86 0.77 -13.15
N GLY A 109 9.28 -0.37 -12.59
CA GLY A 109 10.24 -1.29 -13.21
C GLY A 109 11.70 -0.85 -13.08
N ASN A 110 12.00 0.12 -12.21
CA ASN A 110 13.35 0.63 -11.98
C ASN A 110 14.21 -0.34 -11.16
N ILE A 111 13.58 -1.18 -10.35
CA ILE A 111 14.24 -2.19 -9.51
C ILE A 111 13.58 -3.56 -9.67
N ALA A 112 14.38 -4.62 -9.49
CA ALA A 112 13.85 -5.96 -9.28
C ALA A 112 13.07 -6.05 -7.95
N ASN A 113 12.29 -7.12 -7.76
CA ASN A 113 11.48 -7.34 -6.56
C ASN A 113 12.32 -7.22 -5.27
N PRO A 114 12.17 -6.15 -4.46
CA PRO A 114 12.96 -5.96 -3.25
C PRO A 114 12.34 -6.61 -2.01
N PHE A 115 11.13 -7.18 -2.16
CA PHE A 115 10.29 -7.64 -1.07
C PHE A 115 10.54 -9.12 -0.74
N ARG A 116 10.25 -9.48 0.51
CA ARG A 116 10.34 -10.87 0.98
C ARG A 116 9.21 -11.72 0.41
N ALA A 117 8.01 -11.13 0.31
CA ALA A 117 6.88 -11.71 -0.41
C ALA A 117 6.21 -10.64 -1.25
N ASN A 118 5.75 -11.01 -2.44
CA ASN A 118 5.10 -10.10 -3.36
C ASN A 118 4.18 -10.87 -4.30
N THR A 119 2.90 -10.57 -4.26
CA THR A 119 1.89 -11.17 -5.16
C THR A 119 1.52 -10.25 -6.33
N ILE A 120 2.14 -9.07 -6.44
CA ILE A 120 1.88 -8.14 -7.53
C ILE A 120 2.45 -8.73 -8.82
N ASP A 121 1.56 -9.01 -9.77
CA ASP A 121 1.96 -9.36 -11.13
C ASP A 121 1.92 -8.11 -12.02
N ILE A 122 3.10 -7.52 -12.27
CA ILE A 122 3.24 -6.32 -13.10
C ILE A 122 2.71 -6.57 -14.53
N SER A 123 2.76 -7.80 -15.04
CA SER A 123 2.24 -8.13 -16.38
C SER A 123 0.71 -8.00 -16.48
N GLN A 124 0.01 -8.15 -15.35
CA GLN A 124 -1.45 -8.11 -15.26
C GLN A 124 -1.97 -6.73 -14.83
N ILE A 125 -1.09 -5.88 -14.28
CA ILE A 125 -1.46 -4.56 -13.79
C ILE A 125 -1.17 -3.51 -14.87
N LYS A 126 -2.21 -2.75 -15.24
CA LYS A 126 -2.03 -1.57 -16.09
C LYS A 126 -1.17 -0.54 -15.35
N LYS A 127 -0.37 0.23 -16.09
CA LYS A 127 0.50 1.30 -15.55
C LYS A 127 -0.19 2.09 -14.44
N VAL A 128 0.26 1.91 -13.20
CA VAL A 128 -0.31 2.56 -12.02
C VAL A 128 0.07 4.03 -12.05
N LYS A 129 -0.93 4.91 -12.11
CA LYS A 129 -0.71 6.37 -12.17
C LYS A 129 -0.74 7.04 -10.80
N TYR A 130 -1.55 6.54 -9.88
CA TYR A 130 -1.75 7.11 -8.55
C TYR A 130 -1.71 6.02 -7.48
N ILE A 131 -1.09 6.35 -6.35
CA ILE A 131 -1.16 5.58 -5.11
C ILE A 131 -2.04 6.33 -4.13
N ILE A 132 -3.08 5.67 -3.60
CA ILE A 132 -3.87 6.16 -2.48
C ILE A 132 -3.39 5.40 -1.25
N THR A 133 -2.71 6.09 -0.35
CA THR A 133 -2.21 5.50 0.88
C THR A 133 -3.22 5.71 2.00
N LEU A 134 -3.59 4.63 2.69
CA LEU A 134 -4.49 4.65 3.83
C LEU A 134 -3.75 4.14 5.05
N ASP A 135 -3.82 4.86 6.17
CA ASP A 135 -3.43 4.27 7.44
C ASP A 135 -4.40 3.14 7.81
N SER A 136 -3.95 2.21 8.65
CA SER A 136 -4.73 1.02 9.01
C SER A 136 -6.04 1.32 9.76
N ASP A 137 -6.15 2.51 10.32
CA ASP A 137 -7.32 3.06 11.02
C ASP A 137 -8.14 4.04 10.15
N THR A 138 -7.71 4.32 8.92
CA THR A 138 -8.45 5.18 8.00
C THR A 138 -9.32 4.35 7.06
N ASP A 139 -10.60 4.71 6.97
CA ASP A 139 -11.56 4.07 6.07
C ASP A 139 -11.65 4.79 4.71
N LEU A 140 -11.65 4.01 3.63
CA LEU A 140 -11.99 4.51 2.30
C LEU A 140 -13.49 4.39 2.07
N THR A 141 -14.20 5.51 2.25
CA THR A 141 -15.66 5.57 2.16
C THR A 141 -16.16 5.37 0.72
N LEU A 142 -17.49 5.22 0.58
CA LEU A 142 -18.16 5.00 -0.71
C LEU A 142 -17.72 6.03 -1.76
N LYS A 143 -17.25 5.56 -2.91
CA LYS A 143 -16.77 6.37 -4.07
C LYS A 143 -15.58 7.31 -3.82
N SER A 144 -15.14 7.52 -2.59
CA SER A 144 -14.03 8.43 -2.27
C SER A 144 -12.74 8.10 -3.02
N GLY A 145 -12.43 6.83 -3.27
CA GLY A 145 -11.25 6.46 -4.05
C GLY A 145 -11.29 6.99 -5.49
N LEU A 146 -12.47 7.04 -6.10
CA LEU A 146 -12.66 7.62 -7.44
C LEU A 146 -12.62 9.14 -7.41
N GLU A 147 -13.18 9.77 -6.37
CA GLU A 147 -13.13 11.22 -6.17
C GLU A 147 -11.70 11.72 -6.00
N LEU A 148 -10.88 11.01 -5.20
CA LEU A 148 -9.46 11.33 -5.02
C LEU A 148 -8.68 11.23 -6.34
N VAL A 149 -8.93 10.18 -7.12
CA VAL A 149 -8.32 10.04 -8.46
C VAL A 149 -8.79 11.15 -9.40
N GLY A 150 -10.08 11.49 -9.37
CA GLY A 150 -10.66 12.56 -10.18
C GLY A 150 -10.06 13.92 -9.85
N ALA A 151 -9.92 14.23 -8.56
CA ALA A 151 -9.26 15.44 -8.09
C ALA A 151 -7.81 15.52 -8.60
N MET A 152 -7.02 14.47 -8.41
CA MET A 152 -5.63 14.42 -8.89
C MET A 152 -5.49 14.40 -10.43
N ALA A 153 -6.53 13.99 -11.14
CA ALA A 153 -6.55 13.96 -12.60
C ALA A 153 -7.01 15.30 -13.23
N HIS A 154 -7.54 16.22 -12.43
CA HIS A 154 -7.99 17.53 -12.91
C HIS A 154 -6.83 18.30 -13.54
N ILE A 155 -7.09 19.04 -14.63
CA ILE A 155 -6.05 19.73 -15.41
C ILE A 155 -5.23 20.70 -14.56
N LEU A 156 -5.87 21.38 -13.62
CA LEU A 156 -5.22 22.32 -12.69
C LEU A 156 -4.35 21.63 -11.63
N ASN A 157 -4.57 20.35 -11.37
CA ASN A 157 -3.82 19.58 -10.38
C ASN A 157 -2.71 18.76 -11.02
N LYS A 158 -2.64 18.68 -12.35
CA LYS A 158 -1.63 17.90 -13.06
C LYS A 158 -0.24 18.47 -12.75
N PRO A 159 0.67 17.68 -12.18
CA PRO A 159 1.99 18.17 -11.83
C PRO A 159 2.81 18.42 -13.10
N GLU A 160 3.43 19.59 -13.17
CA GLU A 160 4.48 19.93 -14.13
C GLU A 160 5.81 19.91 -13.39
N VAL A 161 6.76 19.15 -13.90
CA VAL A 161 8.11 19.06 -13.34
C VAL A 161 9.06 19.96 -14.12
N ASN A 162 10.09 20.47 -13.46
CA ASN A 162 11.17 21.19 -14.13
C ASN A 162 11.94 20.28 -15.11
N GLU A 163 12.83 20.87 -15.91
CA GLU A 163 13.64 20.12 -16.90
C GLU A 163 14.48 18.99 -16.29
N ARG A 164 14.92 19.16 -15.03
CA ARG A 164 15.68 18.14 -14.30
C ARG A 164 14.82 16.99 -13.77
N GLY A 165 13.49 17.16 -13.72
CA GLY A 165 12.55 16.17 -13.18
C GLY A 165 12.60 16.01 -11.66
N ASP A 166 13.29 16.91 -10.93
CA ASP A 166 13.52 16.80 -9.48
C ASP A 166 12.58 17.69 -8.65
N LEU A 167 11.82 18.58 -9.30
CA LEU A 167 10.93 19.53 -8.64
C LEU A 167 9.63 19.72 -9.41
N VAL A 168 8.51 19.70 -8.69
CA VAL A 168 7.20 20.11 -9.20
C VAL A 168 7.12 21.63 -9.17
N ILE A 169 6.94 22.25 -10.34
CA ILE A 169 6.89 23.71 -10.52
C ILE A 169 5.46 24.25 -10.68
N SER A 170 4.49 23.39 -11.01
CA SER A 170 3.07 23.73 -11.11
C SER A 170 2.22 22.49 -10.84
N GLY A 171 0.97 22.67 -10.42
CA GLY A 171 0.05 21.59 -10.03
C GLY A 171 0.47 20.86 -8.74
N HIS A 172 0.04 19.60 -8.60
CA HIS A 172 0.23 18.82 -7.36
C HIS A 172 0.62 17.36 -7.64
N ALA A 173 1.78 16.94 -7.12
CA ALA A 173 2.18 15.52 -7.12
C ALA A 173 1.63 14.75 -5.92
N LEU A 174 1.29 15.46 -4.84
CA LEU A 174 0.73 14.90 -3.62
C LEU A 174 -0.49 15.72 -3.21
N MET A 175 -1.53 15.03 -2.76
CA MET A 175 -2.74 15.62 -2.23
C MET A 175 -3.05 14.97 -0.89
N GLN A 176 -3.28 15.80 0.12
CA GLN A 176 -3.74 15.37 1.43
C GLN A 176 -5.21 15.74 1.57
N PRO A 177 -6.15 14.81 1.36
CA PRO A 177 -7.57 15.09 1.59
C PRO A 177 -7.83 15.31 3.08
N ARG A 178 -8.90 16.04 3.39
CA ARG A 178 -9.37 16.16 4.77
C ARG A 178 -9.89 14.80 5.24
N VAL A 179 -9.39 14.33 6.38
CA VAL A 179 -9.91 13.14 7.06
C VAL A 179 -11.00 13.57 8.03
N GLY A 180 -12.19 13.01 7.87
CA GLY A 180 -13.32 13.21 8.79
C GLY A 180 -13.30 12.19 9.93
N VAL A 181 -13.90 12.53 11.08
CA VAL A 181 -14.08 11.61 12.21
C VAL A 181 -15.44 10.92 12.06
N GLY A 182 -15.47 9.59 12.16
CA GLY A 182 -16.72 8.84 12.10
C GLY A 182 -17.60 9.06 13.34
N LEU A 183 -18.92 8.90 13.19
CA LEU A 183 -19.89 9.02 14.29
C LEU A 183 -19.66 8.04 15.46
N VAL A 184 -18.98 6.92 15.20
CA VAL A 184 -18.63 5.92 16.21
C VAL A 184 -17.37 6.34 16.98
N GLU A 185 -16.43 6.99 16.29
CA GLU A 185 -15.17 7.46 16.87
C GLU A 185 -15.37 8.74 17.69
N SER A 186 -16.34 9.58 17.30
CA SER A 186 -16.71 10.79 18.04
C SER A 186 -17.42 10.53 19.38
N ARG A 187 -17.66 9.27 19.75
CA ARG A 187 -18.27 8.86 21.03
C ARG A 187 -17.24 8.46 22.09
N LYS A 188 -15.94 8.52 21.78
CA LYS A 188 -14.84 8.34 22.73
C LYS A 188 -14.37 9.70 23.24
#